data_AF-A0A553F447-F1
#
_entry.id   AF-A0A553F447-F1
#
_cell.length_a   1.000
_cell.length_b   1.000
_cell.length_c   1.000
_cell.angle_alpha   90.00
_cell.angle_beta   90.00
_cell.angle_gamma   90.00
#
_symmetry.space_group_name_H-M   'P 1'
#
loop_
_entity.id
_entity.type
_entity.pdbx_description
1 polymer ?
#
loop_
_entity_poly.entity_id
_entity_poly.type
_entity_poly.pdbx_seq_one_letter_code
_entity_poly.pdbx_strand_id
1 'polypeptide(L)'
;MEADNITDEMLMDYLDGELAPEQTVQIEKACKADPELKKRLKDLQIADSLVFETIEETAASFTDEVWNKLQANTEHVPAYNFKRIFLVLLAAIGIIVGSYYNSDFMVQLDFNWFLDLSKTYLSSTISHDFQSIPLSFITQGSLFSIMIVTLLLLDRALLRPYFIRRRAELMNGQ
;
A
#
# COMPACT_ATOMS: atom_id res chain seq x y z
N MET A 1 -33.20 15.64 -65.66
CA MET A 1 -31.86 15.29 -65.16
C MET A 1 -31.67 16.16 -63.94
N GLU A 2 -32.12 15.67 -62.79
CA GLU A 2 -32.01 16.38 -61.51
C GLU A 2 -30.53 16.54 -61.18
N ALA A 3 -30.10 17.79 -60.97
CA ALA A 3 -28.85 18.07 -60.30
C ALA A 3 -29.03 17.59 -58.86
N ASP A 4 -28.55 16.38 -58.59
CA ASP A 4 -28.56 15.77 -57.27
C ASP A 4 -27.81 16.71 -56.33
N ASN A 5 -28.54 17.30 -55.39
CA ASN A 5 -28.06 18.39 -54.56
C ASN A 5 -27.19 17.76 -53.46
N ILE A 6 -25.89 17.61 -53.74
CA ILE A 6 -24.94 17.02 -52.81
C ILE A 6 -24.94 17.84 -51.53
N THR A 7 -25.38 17.23 -50.44
CA THR A 7 -25.47 17.84 -49.11
C THR A 7 -24.12 17.85 -48.41
N ASP A 8 -23.94 18.77 -47.46
CA ASP A 8 -22.73 18.84 -46.64
C ASP A 8 -22.54 17.56 -45.80
N GLU A 9 -23.62 16.87 -45.46
CA GLU A 9 -23.61 15.55 -44.79
C GLU A 9 -22.93 14.49 -45.67
N MET A 10 -23.27 14.40 -46.96
CA MET A 10 -22.59 13.50 -47.89
C MET A 10 -21.10 13.85 -48.09
N LEU A 11 -20.70 15.12 -47.92
CA LEU A 11 -19.28 15.49 -47.96
C LEU A 11 -18.54 15.04 -46.69
N MET A 12 -19.20 15.03 -45.52
CA MET A 12 -18.60 14.50 -44.29
C MET A 12 -18.47 12.98 -44.36
N ASP A 13 -19.52 12.27 -44.78
CA ASP A 13 -19.48 10.81 -44.97
C ASP A 13 -18.38 10.38 -45.97
N TYR A 14 -18.06 11.25 -46.94
CA TYR A 14 -16.94 11.07 -47.86
C TYR A 14 -15.58 11.20 -47.19
N LEU A 15 -15.43 12.15 -46.25
CA LEU A 15 -14.20 12.35 -45.49
C LEU A 15 -13.98 11.25 -44.46
N ASP A 16 -15.05 10.75 -43.85
CA ASP A 16 -15.03 9.65 -42.88
C ASP A 16 -14.87 8.27 -43.56
N GLY A 17 -15.05 8.20 -44.89
CA GLY A 17 -14.92 6.97 -45.67
C GLY A 17 -16.10 6.01 -45.53
N GLU A 18 -17.26 6.50 -45.09
CA GLU A 18 -18.46 5.70 -44.84
C GLU A 18 -19.34 5.51 -46.10
N LEU A 19 -19.03 6.23 -47.18
CA LEU A 19 -19.77 6.14 -48.43
C LEU A 19 -19.52 4.85 -49.22
N ALA A 20 -20.58 4.37 -49.88
CA ALA A 20 -20.46 3.27 -50.83
C ALA A 20 -19.59 3.67 -52.05
N PRO A 21 -18.88 2.71 -52.67
CA PRO A 21 -17.98 2.98 -53.81
C PRO A 21 -18.67 3.60 -55.04
N GLU A 22 -19.99 3.46 -55.17
CA GLU A 22 -20.76 4.11 -56.23
C GLU A 22 -21.02 5.59 -55.94
N GLN A 23 -21.14 5.97 -54.67
CA GLN A 23 -21.41 7.34 -54.21
C GLN A 23 -20.11 8.17 -54.17
N THR A 24 -18.98 7.57 -53.82
CA THR A 24 -17.67 8.22 -53.89
C THR A 24 -17.33 8.64 -55.33
N VAL A 25 -17.62 7.79 -56.33
CA VAL A 25 -17.43 8.14 -57.75
C VAL A 25 -18.35 9.27 -58.20
N GLN A 26 -19.55 9.40 -57.62
CA GLN A 26 -20.46 10.51 -57.90
C GLN A 26 -19.92 11.83 -57.32
N ILE A 27 -19.43 11.81 -56.08
CA ILE A 27 -18.83 13.00 -55.44
C ILE A 27 -17.55 13.42 -56.16
N GLU A 28 -16.68 12.48 -56.57
CA GLU A 28 -15.49 12.81 -57.36
C GLU A 28 -15.84 13.45 -58.72
N LYS A 29 -16.89 12.96 -59.38
CA LYS A 29 -17.38 13.55 -60.64
C LYS A 29 -17.97 14.94 -60.41
N ALA A 30 -18.72 15.12 -59.33
CA ALA A 30 -19.30 16.41 -58.97
C ALA A 30 -18.22 17.44 -58.56
N CYS A 31 -17.20 17.04 -57.81
CA CYS A 31 -16.05 17.90 -57.49
C CYS A 31 -15.18 18.27 -58.71
N LYS A 32 -15.24 17.47 -59.79
CA LYS A 32 -14.59 17.81 -61.07
C LYS A 32 -15.45 18.76 -61.92
N ALA A 33 -16.76 18.68 -61.79
CA ALA A 33 -17.71 19.53 -62.51
C ALA A 33 -17.94 20.89 -61.82
N ASP A 34 -17.87 20.93 -60.49
CA ASP A 34 -18.12 22.12 -59.68
C ASP A 34 -16.90 22.50 -58.81
N PRO A 35 -16.23 23.64 -59.12
CA PRO A 35 -15.12 24.14 -58.32
C PRO A 35 -15.53 24.65 -56.94
N GLU A 36 -16.80 25.02 -56.72
CA GLU A 36 -17.30 25.49 -55.42
C GLU A 36 -17.41 24.33 -54.43
N LEU A 37 -17.97 23.20 -54.86
CA LEU A 37 -18.05 21.96 -54.08
C LEU A 37 -16.65 21.47 -53.65
N LYS A 38 -15.67 21.56 -54.55
CA LYS A 38 -14.27 21.21 -54.26
C LYS A 38 -13.65 22.12 -53.19
N LYS A 39 -14.04 23.39 -53.16
CA LYS A 39 -13.57 24.34 -52.14
C LYS A 39 -14.15 23.98 -50.77
N ARG A 40 -15.47 23.69 -50.70
CA ARG A 40 -16.13 23.27 -49.46
C ARG A 40 -15.52 22.00 -48.88
N LEU A 41 -15.21 21.01 -49.72
CA LEU A 41 -14.53 19.78 -49.30
C LEU A 41 -13.14 20.07 -48.69
N LYS A 42 -12.36 20.98 -49.29
CA LYS A 42 -11.07 21.39 -48.73
C LYS A 42 -11.22 22.12 -47.39
N ASP A 43 -12.21 23.00 -47.27
CA ASP A 43 -12.44 23.75 -46.04
C ASP A 43 -12.83 22.79 -44.89
N LEU A 44 -13.61 21.75 -45.18
CA LEU A 44 -13.95 20.66 -44.25
C LEU A 44 -12.71 19.83 -43.86
N GLN A 45 -11.84 19.48 -44.81
CA GLN A 45 -10.58 18.76 -44.52
C GLN A 45 -9.65 19.55 -43.57
N ILE A 46 -9.58 20.87 -43.76
CA ILE A 46 -8.77 21.73 -42.90
C ILE A 46 -9.38 21.78 -41.49
N ALA A 47 -10.70 21.93 -41.38
CA ALA A 47 -11.39 21.94 -40.10
C ALA A 47 -11.19 20.63 -39.31
N ASP A 48 -11.28 19.48 -39.99
CA ASP A 48 -11.06 18.17 -39.38
C ASP A 48 -9.60 18.01 -38.88
N SER A 49 -8.62 18.41 -39.70
CA SER A 49 -7.19 18.34 -39.32
C SER A 49 -6.84 19.18 -38.07
N LEU A 50 -7.50 20.32 -37.87
CA LEU A 50 -7.28 21.18 -36.71
C LEU A 50 -7.84 20.56 -35.42
N VAL A 51 -8.93 19.79 -35.52
CA VAL A 51 -9.50 19.07 -34.37
C VAL A 51 -8.54 17.97 -33.92
N PHE A 52 -7.94 17.22 -34.86
CA PHE A 52 -6.97 16.18 -34.54
C PHE A 52 -5.69 16.71 -33.88
N GLU A 53 -5.15 17.85 -34.35
CA GLU A 53 -3.95 18.47 -33.76
C GLU A 53 -4.18 18.89 -32.29
N THR A 54 -5.40 19.32 -31.95
CA THR A 54 -5.76 19.73 -30.58
C THR A 54 -5.89 18.53 -29.61
N ILE A 55 -6.24 17.35 -30.12
CA ILE A 55 -6.44 16.13 -29.32
C ILE A 55 -5.10 15.51 -28.88
N GLU A 56 -4.07 15.56 -29.74
CA GLU A 56 -2.75 15.01 -29.42
C GLU A 56 -2.06 15.75 -28.25
N GLU A 57 -2.14 17.08 -28.20
CA GLU A 57 -1.55 17.85 -27.09
C GLU A 57 -2.24 17.55 -25.74
N THR A 58 -3.55 17.35 -25.77
CA THR A 58 -4.35 17.06 -24.56
C THR A 58 -4.04 15.66 -24.03
N ALA A 59 -3.88 14.66 -24.91
CA ALA A 59 -3.59 13.28 -24.54
C ALA A 59 -2.21 13.10 -23.90
N ALA A 60 -1.20 13.88 -24.32
CA ALA A 60 0.12 13.88 -23.71
C ALA A 60 0.06 14.33 -22.24
N SER A 61 -0.67 15.42 -21.97
CA SER A 61 -0.83 15.96 -20.61
C SER A 61 -1.56 15.00 -19.66
N PHE A 62 -2.57 14.29 -20.17
CA PHE A 62 -3.30 13.28 -19.41
C PHE A 62 -2.45 12.04 -19.11
N THR A 63 -1.66 11.60 -20.09
CA THR A 63 -0.77 10.44 -19.93
C THR A 63 0.31 10.73 -18.89
N ASP A 64 0.89 11.93 -18.90
CA ASP A 64 1.86 12.35 -17.89
C ASP A 64 1.23 12.47 -16.50
N GLU A 65 0.00 12.99 -16.39
CA GLU A 65 -0.71 13.09 -15.12
C GLU A 65 -1.04 11.70 -14.54
N VAL A 66 -1.52 10.77 -15.37
CA VAL A 66 -1.83 9.40 -14.96
C VAL A 66 -0.56 8.64 -14.59
N TRP A 67 0.52 8.79 -15.37
CA TRP A 67 1.80 8.15 -15.11
C TRP A 67 2.41 8.62 -13.78
N ASN A 68 2.37 9.93 -13.52
CA ASN A 68 2.83 10.50 -12.26
C ASN A 68 1.99 10.03 -11.06
N LYS A 69 0.67 9.92 -11.20
CA LYS A 69 -0.20 9.37 -10.13
C LYS A 69 0.06 7.89 -9.85
N LEU A 70 0.38 7.09 -10.87
CA LEU A 70 0.73 5.68 -10.70
C LEU A 70 2.11 5.49 -10.04
N GLN A 71 3.11 6.31 -10.40
CA GLN A 71 4.42 6.27 -9.74
C GLN A 71 4.33 6.71 -8.27
N ALA A 72 3.61 7.79 -7.98
CA ALA A 72 3.40 8.27 -6.61
C ALA A 72 2.75 7.22 -5.70
N ASN A 73 1.84 6.40 -6.22
CA ASN A 73 1.23 5.30 -5.47
C ASN A 73 2.11 4.04 -5.37
N THR A 74 3.12 3.88 -6.23
CA THR A 74 4.01 2.72 -6.23
C THR A 74 5.20 2.90 -5.28
N GLU A 75 5.62 4.14 -4.99
CA GLU A 75 6.78 4.42 -4.13
C GLU A 75 6.50 4.36 -2.62
N HIS A 76 5.26 4.08 -2.20
CA HIS A 76 4.93 3.87 -0.80
C HIS A 76 4.98 2.40 -0.37
N VAL A 77 5.99 1.66 -0.82
CA VAL A 77 6.45 0.49 -0.04
C VAL A 77 7.24 1.07 1.12
N PRO A 78 6.70 1.08 2.36
CA PRO A 78 7.38 1.74 3.46
C PRO A 78 8.73 1.09 3.65
N ALA A 79 9.80 1.86 3.39
CA ALA A 79 11.17 1.45 3.63
C ALA A 79 11.22 0.72 4.97
N TYR A 80 11.59 -0.56 4.91
CA TYR A 80 11.56 -1.48 6.03
C TYR A 80 12.23 -0.79 7.22
N ASN A 81 11.43 -0.31 8.17
CA ASN A 81 11.93 0.54 9.23
C ASN A 81 12.82 -0.34 10.12
N PHE A 82 14.13 -0.29 9.90
CA PHE A 82 15.13 -1.09 10.63
C PHE A 82 14.95 -0.96 12.14
N LYS A 83 14.50 0.22 12.62
CA LYS A 83 14.14 0.48 14.02
C LYS A 83 12.98 -0.39 14.54
N ARG A 84 11.98 -0.70 13.70
CA ARG A 84 10.86 -1.59 14.06
C ARG A 84 11.29 -3.05 14.08
N ILE A 85 12.07 -3.50 13.09
CA ILE A 85 12.64 -4.86 13.10
C ILE A 85 13.53 -5.04 14.33
N PHE A 86 14.40 -4.07 14.62
CA PHE A 86 15.29 -4.09 15.77
C PHE A 86 14.52 -4.17 17.10
N LEU A 87 13.41 -3.42 17.24
CA LEU A 87 12.54 -3.50 18.40
C LEU A 87 11.87 -4.87 18.56
N VAL A 88 11.36 -5.46 17.48
CA VAL A 88 10.75 -6.79 17.50
C VAL A 88 11.79 -7.85 17.87
N LEU A 89 13.01 -7.73 17.32
CA LEU A 89 14.11 -8.65 17.60
C LEU A 89 14.58 -8.54 19.06
N LEU A 90 14.68 -7.32 19.60
CA LEU A 90 15.03 -7.10 21.01
C LEU A 90 13.95 -7.63 21.95
N ALA A 91 12.67 -7.49 21.60
CA ALA A 91 11.56 -8.07 22.34
C ALA A 91 11.60 -9.61 22.31
N ALA A 92 11.89 -10.21 21.15
CA ALA A 92 12.01 -11.66 21.02
C ALA A 92 13.16 -12.22 21.86
N ILE A 93 14.34 -11.56 21.83
CA ILE A 93 15.48 -11.94 22.68
C ILE A 93 15.11 -11.82 24.16
N GLY A 94 14.43 -10.73 24.55
CA GLY A 94 13.98 -10.54 25.93
C GLY A 94 13.04 -11.65 26.42
N ILE A 95 12.13 -12.12 25.57
CA ILE A 95 11.22 -13.24 25.88
C ILE A 95 11.99 -14.54 26.01
N ILE A 96 12.93 -14.83 25.10
CA ILE A 96 13.73 -16.07 25.14
C ILE A 96 14.58 -16.12 26.41
N VAL A 97 15.32 -15.04 26.70
CA VAL A 97 16.17 -14.94 27.89
C VAL A 97 15.33 -15.00 29.16
N GLY A 98 14.22 -14.26 29.21
CA GLY A 98 13.29 -14.30 30.34
C GLY A 98 12.69 -15.68 30.58
N SER A 99 12.30 -16.39 29.51
CA SER A 99 11.76 -17.75 29.58
C SER A 99 12.82 -18.76 30.03
N TYR A 100 14.07 -18.62 29.57
CA TYR A 100 15.19 -19.47 29.98
C TYR A 100 15.44 -19.38 31.50
N TYR A 101 15.57 -18.17 32.04
CA TYR A 101 15.77 -17.97 33.48
C TYR A 101 14.57 -18.39 34.32
N ASN A 102 13.34 -18.22 33.82
CA ASN A 102 12.13 -18.66 34.51
C ASN A 102 12.02 -20.19 34.51
N SER A 103 12.44 -20.85 33.43
CA SER A 103 12.44 -22.32 33.32
C SER A 103 13.51 -22.95 34.22
N ASP A 104 14.73 -22.43 34.23
CA ASP A 104 15.79 -22.89 35.14
C ASP A 104 15.38 -22.71 36.62
N PHE A 105 14.64 -21.65 36.94
CA PHE A 105 14.11 -21.42 38.29
C PHE A 105 12.95 -22.36 38.65
N MET A 106 12.01 -22.61 37.74
CA MET A 106 10.93 -23.58 37.94
C MET A 106 11.48 -25.00 38.13
N VAL A 107 12.46 -25.40 37.33
CA VAL A 107 13.14 -26.71 37.47
C VAL A 107 13.86 -26.78 38.83
N GLN A 108 14.53 -25.72 39.28
CA GLN A 108 15.17 -25.69 40.60
C GLN A 108 14.17 -25.72 41.76
N LEU A 109 13.00 -25.08 41.64
CA LEU A 109 11.94 -25.15 42.64
C LEU A 109 11.32 -26.55 42.73
N ASP A 110 11.10 -27.20 41.59
CA ASP A 110 10.53 -28.56 41.52
C ASP A 110 11.52 -29.61 42.11
N PHE A 111 12.82 -29.48 41.80
CA PHE A 111 13.85 -30.35 42.39
C PHE A 111 14.08 -30.12 43.89
N ASN A 112 14.05 -28.88 44.38
CA ASN A 112 14.20 -28.62 45.82
C ASN A 112 12.97 -29.06 46.62
N TRP A 113 11.75 -28.88 46.10
CA TRP A 113 10.54 -29.35 46.77
C TRP A 113 10.43 -30.88 46.77
N PHE A 114 10.84 -31.54 45.67
CA PHE A 114 10.86 -33.01 45.59
C PHE A 114 11.97 -33.63 46.45
N LEU A 115 13.13 -32.99 46.58
CA LEU A 115 14.26 -33.52 47.39
C LEU A 115 14.13 -33.25 48.90
N ASP A 116 13.29 -32.30 49.33
CA ASP A 116 13.06 -32.00 50.75
C ASP A 116 12.06 -32.95 51.44
N LEU A 117 11.46 -33.89 50.69
CA LEU A 117 10.67 -35.00 51.27
C LEU A 117 11.53 -36.18 51.74
N SER A 118 12.83 -36.17 51.45
CA SER A 118 13.77 -37.23 51.87
C SER A 118 14.48 -36.95 53.20
N LYS A 119 14.35 -35.74 53.76
CA LYS A 119 15.00 -35.33 55.01
C LYS A 119 14.03 -35.33 56.20
N THR A 120 13.37 -36.46 56.41
CA THR A 120 12.94 -36.80 57.77
C THR A 120 13.98 -37.78 58.32
N TYR A 121 14.63 -37.41 59.43
CA TYR A 121 15.62 -38.21 60.19
C TYR A 121 17.09 -38.20 59.75
N LEU A 122 17.73 -37.04 59.53
CA LEU A 122 19.17 -36.94 59.82
C LEU A 122 19.53 -35.58 60.43
N SER A 123 19.81 -35.64 61.73
CA SER A 123 20.44 -34.59 62.52
C SER A 123 21.85 -34.31 62.02
N SER A 124 22.10 -33.10 61.51
CA SER A 124 23.36 -32.40 61.73
C SER A 124 23.25 -30.93 61.31
N THR A 125 23.23 -30.08 62.33
CA THR A 125 23.96 -28.81 62.44
C THR A 125 24.69 -28.34 61.17
N ILE A 126 24.16 -27.31 60.52
CA ILE A 126 24.92 -26.16 59.95
C ILE A 126 23.88 -25.02 59.87
N SER A 127 23.96 -24.09 60.82
CA SER A 127 23.21 -22.83 60.78
C SER A 127 24.01 -21.82 59.95
N HIS A 128 23.74 -21.78 58.65
CA HIS A 128 24.06 -20.59 57.86
C HIS A 128 22.81 -19.71 57.81
N ASP A 129 22.81 -18.70 58.66
CA ASP A 129 21.86 -17.60 58.67
C ASP A 129 22.15 -16.71 57.45
N PHE A 130 21.78 -17.19 56.27
CA PHE A 130 21.63 -16.31 55.11
C PHE A 130 20.32 -15.59 55.30
N GLN A 131 20.42 -14.31 55.66
CA GLN A 131 19.32 -13.35 55.70
C GLN A 131 18.59 -13.42 54.35
N SER A 132 17.57 -14.26 54.29
CA SER A 132 16.89 -14.63 53.06
C SER A 132 16.08 -13.42 52.64
N ILE A 133 16.63 -12.60 51.75
CA ILE A 133 15.83 -11.61 51.03
C ILE A 133 14.70 -12.41 50.39
N PRO A 134 13.43 -12.12 50.73
CA PRO A 134 12.32 -12.91 50.24
C PRO A 134 12.30 -12.84 48.71
N LEU A 135 12.76 -13.92 48.05
CA LEU A 135 12.86 -14.05 46.60
C LEU A 135 11.51 -13.80 45.89
N SER A 136 10.41 -13.88 46.64
CA SER A 136 9.07 -13.45 46.21
C SER A 136 9.03 -11.98 45.75
N PHE A 137 9.77 -11.07 46.38
CA PHE A 137 9.81 -9.66 45.98
C PHE A 137 10.58 -9.46 44.68
N ILE A 138 11.64 -10.24 44.47
CA ILE A 138 12.46 -10.17 43.26
C ILE A 138 11.67 -10.72 42.06
N THR A 139 10.94 -11.82 42.24
CA THR A 139 10.10 -12.44 41.20
C THR A 139 8.84 -11.61 40.90
N GLN A 140 8.17 -11.07 41.91
CA GLN A 140 7.07 -10.13 41.71
C GLN A 140 7.56 -8.85 41.01
N GLY A 141 8.74 -8.34 41.39
CA GLY A 141 9.37 -7.20 40.75
C GLY A 141 9.72 -7.45 39.28
N SER A 142 10.26 -8.63 38.95
CA SER A 142 10.61 -8.97 37.56
C SER A 142 9.37 -9.14 36.67
N LEU A 143 8.31 -9.79 37.18
CA LEU A 143 7.03 -9.90 36.47
C LEU A 143 6.40 -8.53 36.24
N PHE A 144 6.43 -7.65 37.24
CA PHE A 144 5.90 -6.29 37.11
C PHE A 144 6.70 -5.49 36.07
N SER A 145 8.03 -5.64 36.06
CA SER A 145 8.90 -5.00 35.07
C SER A 145 8.63 -5.49 33.65
N ILE A 146 8.45 -6.80 33.46
CA ILE A 146 8.07 -7.38 32.15
C ILE A 146 6.70 -6.85 31.72
N MET A 147 5.72 -6.78 32.61
CA MET A 147 4.39 -6.24 32.30
C MET A 147 4.46 -4.78 31.83
N ILE A 148 5.28 -3.95 32.48
CA ILE A 148 5.52 -2.56 32.06
C ILE A 148 6.15 -2.51 30.66
N VAL A 149 7.18 -3.33 30.41
CA VAL A 149 7.83 -3.39 29.10
C VAL A 149 6.85 -3.85 28.02
N THR A 150 6.03 -4.86 28.29
CA THR A 150 4.99 -5.34 27.37
C THR A 150 3.95 -4.27 27.09
N LEU A 151 3.52 -3.48 28.08
CA LEU A 151 2.60 -2.36 27.89
C LEU A 151 3.24 -1.23 27.05
N LEU A 152 4.50 -0.89 27.30
CA LEU A 152 5.22 0.10 26.50
C LEU A 152 5.43 -0.36 25.06
N LEU A 153 5.70 -1.65 24.84
CA LEU A 153 5.78 -2.24 23.51
C LEU A 153 4.41 -2.26 22.83
N LEU A 154 3.34 -2.60 23.53
CA LEU A 154 1.98 -2.56 23.01
C LEU A 154 1.60 -1.14 22.55
N ASP A 155 1.87 -0.12 23.37
CA ASP A 155 1.58 1.27 23.01
C ASP A 155 2.41 1.73 21.80
N ARG A 156 3.73 1.50 21.85
CA ARG A 156 4.64 2.04 20.84
C ARG A 156 4.66 1.24 19.54
N ALA A 157 4.49 -0.08 19.61
CA ALA A 157 4.58 -0.98 18.46
C ALA A 157 3.23 -1.29 17.82
N LEU A 158 2.12 -1.29 18.58
CA LEU A 158 0.79 -1.64 18.07
C LEU A 158 -0.17 -0.45 18.04
N LEU A 159 -0.36 0.26 19.16
CA LEU A 159 -1.37 1.33 19.23
C LEU A 159 -1.00 2.53 18.35
N ARG A 160 0.22 3.06 18.46
CA ARG A 160 0.67 4.19 17.63
C ARG A 160 0.50 3.96 16.12
N PRO A 161 1.03 2.88 15.51
CA PRO A 161 0.84 2.68 14.08
C PRO A 161 -0.61 2.42 13.69
N TYR A 162 -1.40 1.77 14.54
CA TYR A 162 -2.83 1.56 14.30
C TYR A 162 -3.59 2.90 14.21
N PHE A 163 -3.36 3.81 15.16
CA PHE A 163 -4.00 5.13 15.14
C PHE A 163 -3.51 6.03 14.01
N ILE A 164 -2.23 5.92 13.60
CA ILE A 164 -1.70 6.67 12.45
C ILE A 164 -2.37 6.23 11.16
N ARG A 165 -2.54 4.92 10.93
CA ARG A 165 -3.24 4.40 9.74
C ARG A 165 -4.68 4.90 9.67
N ARG A 166 -5.41 4.82 10.79
CA ARG A 166 -6.80 5.26 10.86
C ARG A 166 -6.99 6.76 10.63
N ARG A 167 -6.03 7.60 11.04
CA ARG A 167 -6.06 9.04 10.76
C ARG A 167 -5.76 9.36 9.30
N ALA A 168 -4.87 8.60 8.66
CA ALA A 168 -4.56 8.77 7.23
C ALA A 168 -5.76 8.40 6.35
N GLU A 169 -6.48 7.32 6.68
CA GLU A 169 -7.70 6.91 5.97
C GLU A 169 -8.81 7.97 6.06
N LEU A 170 -8.92 8.67 7.20
CA LEU A 170 -9.92 9.74 7.38
C LEU A 170 -9.56 11.04 6.63
N MET A 171 -8.28 11.30 6.34
CA MET A 171 -7.86 12.50 5.61
C MET A 171 -7.87 12.31 4.09
N ASN A 172 -7.68 11.08 3.59
CA ASN A 172 -7.72 10.78 2.15
C ASN A 172 -9.13 10.47 1.62
N GLY A 173 -10.14 10.48 2.50
CA GLY A 173 -11.55 10.25 2.16
C GLY A 173 -12.38 11.54 1.95
N GLN A 174 -11.74 12.70 1.81
CA GLN A 174 -12.34 13.97 1.38
C GLN A 174 -11.79 14.36 0.01
#